data_AF-A0A929EMJ8-F1
#
_entry.id   AF-A0A929EMJ8-F1
#
_cell.length_a   1.000
_cell.length_b   1.000
_cell.length_c   1.000
_cell.angle_alpha   90.00
_cell.angle_beta   90.00
_cell.angle_gamma   90.00
#
_symmetry.space_group_name_H-M   'P 1'
#
loop_
_entity.id
_entity.type
_entity.pdbx_description
1 polymer ?
#
loop_
_entity_poly.entity_id
_entity_poly.type
_entity_poly.pdbx_seq_one_letter_code
_entity_poly.pdbx_strand_id
1 'polypeptide(L)'
;LVLIVAVLSMLQATLTLPGIAGIVLTVGMAVDANVLIFERIREEIAIGNTPQASIHAGYDKALSTIMDANITTLIAAVVLYIFGTGPIKGFAITLSIGIVTSMFTAIMGTRAIINLSVGGKKIKKLSI
;
A
#
# COMPACT_ATOMS: atom_id res chain seq x y z
N LEU A 1 11.48 1.78 -1.48
CA LEU A 1 12.77 1.87 -0.74
C LEU A 1 13.62 3.05 -1.18
N VAL A 2 14.00 3.16 -2.46
CA VAL A 2 14.85 4.28 -2.96
C VAL A 2 14.26 5.68 -2.67
N LEU A 3 12.95 5.87 -2.88
CA LEU A 3 12.28 7.15 -2.58
C LEU A 3 12.24 7.49 -1.08
N ILE A 4 12.08 6.49 -0.21
CA ILE A 4 12.05 6.68 1.25
C ILE A 4 13.43 7.14 1.74
N VAL A 5 14.50 6.52 1.23
CA VAL A 5 15.88 6.89 1.56
C VAL A 5 16.22 8.30 1.04
N ALA A 6 15.75 8.66 -0.17
CA ALA A 6 15.99 9.97 -0.76
C ALA A 6 15.31 11.12 0.02
N VAL A 7 14.05 10.92 0.45
CA VAL A 7 13.29 11.94 1.20
C VAL A 7 13.81 12.09 2.64
N LEU A 8 14.18 10.98 3.29
CA LEU A 8 14.79 11.02 4.63
C LEU A 8 16.16 11.71 4.62
N SER A 9 16.95 11.53 3.56
CA SER A 9 18.25 12.18 3.41
C SER A 9 18.13 13.69 3.15
N MET A 10 17.09 14.14 2.43
CA MET A 10 16.81 15.57 2.22
C MET A 10 16.30 16.31 3.47
N LEU A 11 15.61 15.63 4.38
CA LEU A 11 14.98 16.25 5.55
C LEU A 11 15.89 16.36 6.78
N GLN A 12 17.16 15.91 6.71
CA GLN A 12 18.05 15.77 7.88
C GLN A 12 17.37 15.12 9.10
N ALA A 13 16.36 14.28 8.86
CA ALA A 13 15.64 13.60 9.92
C ALA A 13 16.55 12.49 10.44
N THR A 14 16.95 12.57 11.71
CA THR A 14 17.71 11.50 12.36
C THR A 14 16.89 10.22 12.28
N LEU A 15 17.49 9.17 11.72
CA LEU A 15 16.89 7.83 11.70
C LEU A 15 16.89 7.26 13.13
N THR A 16 15.95 7.73 13.93
CA THR A 16 15.76 7.29 15.31
C THR A 16 15.11 5.90 15.33
N LEU A 17 15.24 5.17 16.44
CA LEU A 17 14.56 3.88 16.65
C LEU A 17 13.07 3.89 16.22
N PRO A 18 12.28 4.92 16.56
CA PRO A 18 10.90 5.03 16.07
C PRO A 18 10.78 5.18 14.56
N GLY A 19 11.69 5.88 13.88
CA GLY A 19 11.69 5.96 12.41
C GLY A 19 11.86 4.59 11.76
N ILE A 20 12.77 3.77 12.30
CA ILE A 20 12.97 2.39 11.85
C ILE A 20 11.72 1.54 12.12
N ALA A 21 11.06 1.72 13.27
CA ALA A 21 9.80 1.05 13.57
C ALA A 21 8.69 1.40 12.56
N GLY A 22 8.65 2.64 12.06
CA GLY A 22 7.73 3.06 10.99
C GLY A 22 7.96 2.34 9.67
N ILE A 23 9.23 2.08 9.33
CA ILE A 23 9.59 1.29 8.13
C ILE A 23 9.17 -0.16 8.29
N VAL A 24 9.46 -0.79 9.44
CA VAL A 24 9.07 -2.18 9.72
C VAL A 24 7.55 -2.33 9.70
N LEU A 25 6.81 -1.36 10.26
CA LEU A 25 5.35 -1.35 10.21
C LEU A 25 4.83 -1.29 8.77
N THR A 26 5.44 -0.45 7.91
CA THR A 26 5.07 -0.35 6.50
C THR A 26 5.27 -1.69 5.77
N VAL A 27 6.34 -2.42 6.10
CA VAL A 27 6.59 -3.77 5.55
C VAL A 27 5.56 -4.77 6.08
N GLY A 28 5.24 -4.73 7.37
CA GLY A 28 4.22 -5.59 7.98
C GLY A 28 2.84 -5.43 7.33
N MET A 29 2.41 -4.19 7.11
CA MET A 29 1.16 -3.89 6.40
C MET A 29 1.16 -4.35 4.94
N ALA A 30 2.32 -4.32 4.27
CA ALA A 30 2.45 -4.84 2.91
C ALA A 30 2.31 -6.38 2.85
N VAL A 31 2.85 -7.08 3.85
CA VAL A 31 2.69 -8.55 3.96
C VAL A 31 1.25 -8.91 4.32
N ASP A 32 0.64 -8.19 5.25
CA ASP A 32 -0.76 -8.36 5.66
C ASP A 32 -1.73 -8.22 4.47
N ALA A 33 -1.52 -7.17 3.65
CA ALA A 33 -2.29 -6.94 2.43
C ALA A 33 -2.21 -8.13 1.44
N ASN A 34 -1.01 -8.72 1.28
CA ASN A 34 -0.85 -9.88 0.40
C ASN A 34 -1.60 -11.11 0.94
N VAL A 35 -1.51 -11.38 2.24
CA VAL A 35 -2.23 -12.50 2.87
C VAL A 35 -3.74 -12.32 2.73
N LEU A 36 -4.26 -11.11 2.95
CA LEU A 36 -5.68 -10.78 2.81
C LEU A 36 -6.21 -11.06 1.40
N ILE A 37 -5.44 -10.70 0.36
CA ILE A 37 -5.80 -11.00 -1.04
C ILE A 37 -5.93 -12.52 -1.24
N PHE A 38 -4.94 -13.29 -0.79
CA PHE A 38 -4.98 -14.76 -0.94
C PHE A 38 -6.14 -15.39 -0.18
N GLU A 39 -6.42 -14.90 1.03
CA GLU A 39 -7.55 -15.38 1.82
C GLU A 39 -8.87 -15.08 1.12
N ARG A 40 -9.06 -13.86 0.59
CA ARG A 40 -10.28 -13.48 -0.13
C ARG A 40 -10.48 -14.28 -1.41
N ILE A 41 -9.41 -14.59 -2.14
CA ILE A 41 -9.47 -15.48 -3.30
C ILE A 41 -9.87 -16.90 -2.89
N ARG A 42 -9.33 -17.42 -1.78
CA ARG A 42 -9.71 -18.75 -1.25
C ARG A 42 -11.18 -18.79 -0.83
N GLU A 43 -11.69 -17.74 -0.21
CA GLU A 43 -13.12 -17.63 0.15
C GLU A 43 -14.01 -17.65 -1.10
N GLU A 44 -13.68 -16.88 -2.13
CA GLU A 44 -14.45 -16.85 -3.37
C GLU A 44 -14.43 -18.22 -4.10
N ILE A 45 -13.29 -18.94 -4.08
CA ILE A 45 -13.21 -20.32 -4.60
C ILE A 45 -14.09 -21.27 -3.78
N ALA A 46 -14.10 -21.14 -2.44
CA ALA A 46 -14.91 -21.99 -1.57
C ALA A 46 -16.43 -21.80 -1.77
N ILE A 47 -16.85 -20.62 -2.23
CA ILE A 47 -18.25 -20.31 -2.59
C ILE A 47 -18.65 -20.93 -3.94
N GLY A 48 -17.70 -21.52 -4.69
CA GLY A 48 -17.94 -22.21 -5.96
C GLY A 48 -17.72 -21.36 -7.20
N ASN A 49 -17.12 -20.17 -7.06
CA ASN A 49 -16.73 -19.36 -8.22
C ASN A 49 -15.58 -20.00 -8.99
N THR A 50 -15.56 -19.78 -10.31
CA THR A 50 -14.45 -20.23 -11.15
C THR A 50 -13.14 -19.57 -10.70
N PRO A 51 -11.97 -20.25 -10.77
CA PRO A 51 -10.72 -19.70 -10.28
C PRO A 51 -10.37 -18.31 -10.83
N GLN A 52 -10.65 -18.04 -12.11
CA GLN A 52 -10.45 -16.71 -12.69
C GLN A 52 -11.40 -15.66 -12.11
N ALA A 53 -12.69 -15.97 -11.97
CA ALA A 53 -13.67 -15.04 -11.39
C ALA A 53 -13.34 -14.75 -9.92
N SER A 54 -12.90 -15.75 -9.16
CA SER A 54 -12.48 -15.61 -7.77
C SER A 54 -11.24 -14.75 -7.60
N ILE A 55 -10.27 -14.83 -8.53
CA ILE A 55 -9.10 -13.94 -8.52
C ILE A 55 -9.52 -12.49 -8.75
N HIS A 56 -10.36 -12.23 -9.76
CA HIS A 56 -10.83 -10.88 -10.05
C HIS A 56 -11.67 -10.29 -8.91
N ALA A 57 -12.66 -11.04 -8.42
CA ALA A 57 -13.51 -10.61 -7.32
C ALA A 57 -12.73 -10.44 -6.01
N GLY A 58 -11.76 -11.34 -5.75
CA GLY A 58 -10.87 -11.27 -4.60
C GLY A 58 -9.99 -10.03 -4.61
N TYR A 59 -9.39 -9.70 -5.75
CA TYR A 59 -8.60 -8.48 -5.92
C TYR A 59 -9.45 -7.21 -5.73
N ASP A 60 -10.60 -7.10 -6.38
CA ASP A 60 -11.44 -5.89 -6.27
C ASP A 60 -11.87 -5.63 -4.82
N LYS A 61 -12.31 -6.69 -4.11
CA LYS A 61 -12.72 -6.58 -2.71
C LYS A 61 -11.54 -6.30 -1.78
N ALA A 62 -10.43 -7.02 -1.93
CA ALA A 62 -9.27 -6.87 -1.07
C ALA A 62 -8.60 -5.49 -1.27
N LEU A 63 -8.53 -4.97 -2.49
CA LEU A 63 -7.96 -3.64 -2.76
C LEU A 63 -8.76 -2.52 -2.07
N SER A 64 -10.09 -2.62 -2.03
CA SER A 64 -10.92 -1.66 -1.26
C SER A 64 -10.56 -1.69 0.22
N THR A 65 -10.50 -2.88 0.83
CA THR A 65 -10.15 -3.05 2.25
C THR A 65 -8.74 -2.55 2.56
N ILE A 66 -7.77 -2.85 1.70
CA ILE A 66 -6.38 -2.39 1.84
C ILE A 66 -6.31 -0.86 1.74
N MET A 67 -7.09 -0.25 0.84
CA MET A 67 -7.14 1.20 0.70
C MET A 67 -7.71 1.84 1.97
N ASP A 68 -8.81 1.32 2.51
CA ASP A 68 -9.42 1.83 3.75
C ASP A 68 -8.48 1.68 4.96
N ALA A 69 -7.76 0.56 5.07
CA ALA A 69 -6.75 0.34 6.11
C ALA A 69 -5.58 1.35 6.01
N ASN A 70 -5.10 1.65 4.80
CA ASN A 70 -4.05 2.63 4.60
C ASN A 70 -4.52 4.07 4.87
N ILE A 71 -5.75 4.42 4.50
CA ILE A 71 -6.35 5.73 4.76
C ILE A 71 -6.51 5.96 6.27
N THR A 72 -7.07 4.99 6.99
CA THR A 72 -7.21 5.09 8.46
C THR A 72 -5.86 5.20 9.16
N THR A 73 -4.85 4.46 8.70
CA THR A 73 -3.48 4.58 9.22
C THR A 73 -2.87 5.94 8.91
N LEU A 74 -3.14 6.53 7.75
CA LEU A 74 -2.71 7.89 7.42
C LEU A 74 -3.33 8.93 8.36
N ILE A 75 -4.64 8.80 8.65
CA ILE A 75 -5.33 9.66 9.62
C ILE A 75 -4.66 9.55 11.00
N ALA A 76 -4.40 8.32 11.46
CA ALA A 76 -3.70 8.08 12.72
C ALA A 76 -2.30 8.70 12.72
N ALA A 77 -1.56 8.61 11.62
CA ALA A 77 -0.23 9.21 11.49
C ALA A 77 -0.29 10.75 11.57
N VAL A 78 -1.32 11.38 10.98
CA VAL A 78 -1.55 12.83 11.10
C VAL A 78 -1.85 13.22 12.55
N VAL A 79 -2.71 12.45 13.23
CA VAL A 79 -3.02 12.67 14.65
C VAL A 79 -1.74 12.55 15.50
N LEU A 80 -0.94 11.51 15.28
CA LEU A 80 0.34 11.31 15.95
C LEU A 80 1.36 12.41 15.66
N TYR A 81 1.32 13.02 14.47
CA TYR A 81 2.19 14.14 14.14
C TYR A 81 1.80 15.41 14.90
N ILE A 82 0.49 15.70 15.00
CA ILE A 82 -0.04 16.90 15.67
C ILE A 82 0.12 16.78 17.19
N PHE A 83 -0.31 15.66 17.77
CA PHE A 83 -0.39 15.46 19.22
C PHE A 83 0.83 14.74 19.81
N GLY A 84 1.62 14.03 19.00
CA GLY A 84 2.80 13.32 19.47
C GLY A 84 3.95 14.27 19.82
N THR A 85 4.83 13.83 20.72
CA THR A 85 6.01 14.59 21.14
C THR A 85 7.29 13.78 20.92
N GLY A 86 8.40 14.50 20.73
CA GLY A 86 9.75 13.93 20.61
C GLY A 86 9.84 12.79 19.57
N PRO A 87 10.16 11.54 19.98
CA PRO A 87 10.36 10.42 19.06
C PRO A 87 9.09 10.01 18.27
N ILE A 88 7.89 10.26 18.81
CA ILE A 88 6.60 9.90 18.18
C ILE A 88 6.37 10.70 16.90
N LYS A 89 6.81 11.96 16.85
CA LYS A 89 6.74 12.78 15.63
C LYS A 89 7.60 12.19 14.51
N GLY A 90 8.80 11.69 14.84
CA GLY A 90 9.68 11.03 13.86
C GLY A 90 9.09 9.75 13.28
N PHE A 91 8.41 8.95 14.11
CA PHE A 91 7.62 7.80 13.67
C PHE A 91 6.48 8.22 12.73
N ALA A 92 5.68 9.21 13.15
CA ALA A 92 4.53 9.70 12.38
C ALA A 92 4.93 10.23 10.99
N ILE A 93 6.03 10.97 10.89
CA ILE A 93 6.56 11.49 9.62
C ILE A 93 6.97 10.33 8.70
N THR A 94 7.74 9.37 9.23
CA THR A 94 8.24 8.23 8.43
C THR A 94 7.10 7.36 7.93
N LEU A 95 6.12 7.08 8.79
CA LEU A 95 4.91 6.33 8.44
C LEU A 95 4.08 7.06 7.38
N SER A 96 3.86 8.37 7.56
CA SER A 96 3.10 9.19 6.60
C SER A 96 3.77 9.21 5.23
N ILE A 97 5.08 9.42 5.16
CA ILE A 97 5.83 9.42 3.90
C ILE A 97 5.77 8.04 3.23
N GLY A 98 5.89 6.96 4.00
CA GLY A 98 5.80 5.58 3.50
C GLY A 98 4.45 5.29 2.86
N ILE A 99 3.35 5.62 3.55
CA ILE A 99 1.99 5.40 3.07
C ILE A 99 1.68 6.30 1.87
N VAL A 100 1.99 7.59 1.92
CA VAL A 100 1.73 8.53 0.81
C VAL A 100 2.51 8.11 -0.44
N THR A 101 3.78 7.73 -0.30
CA THR A 101 4.59 7.25 -1.44
C THR A 101 4.01 5.96 -2.02
N SER A 102 3.58 5.03 -1.16
CA SER A 102 2.95 3.76 -1.58
C SER A 102 1.62 4.01 -2.30
N MET A 103 0.73 4.81 -1.72
CA MET A 103 -0.57 5.16 -2.30
C MET A 103 -0.41 5.95 -3.60
N PHE A 104 0.52 6.91 -3.66
CA PHE A 104 0.79 7.63 -4.90
C PHE A 104 1.33 6.69 -5.99
N THR A 105 2.21 5.75 -5.65
CA THR A 105 2.67 4.71 -6.59
C THR A 105 1.54 3.78 -7.02
N ALA A 106 0.62 3.42 -6.10
CA ALA A 106 -0.52 2.58 -6.42
C ALA A 106 -1.57 3.31 -7.29
N ILE A 107 -1.81 4.61 -7.06
CA ILE A 107 -2.80 5.41 -7.80
C ILE A 107 -2.23 5.89 -9.14
N MET A 108 -1.02 6.47 -9.15
CA MET A 108 -0.39 7.01 -10.35
C MET A 108 0.42 5.96 -11.11
N GLY A 109 1.18 5.09 -10.42
CA GLY A 109 2.01 4.08 -11.06
C GLY A 109 1.17 2.97 -11.70
N THR A 110 0.16 2.46 -11.02
CA THR A 110 -0.73 1.44 -11.60
C THR A 110 -1.59 2.02 -12.74
N ARG A 111 -2.11 3.26 -12.61
CA ARG A 111 -2.78 3.94 -13.72
C ARG A 111 -1.82 4.25 -14.87
N ALA A 112 -0.58 4.67 -14.62
CA ALA A 112 0.38 4.96 -15.68
C ALA A 112 0.84 3.68 -16.39
N ILE A 113 1.09 2.58 -15.68
CA ILE A 113 1.47 1.29 -16.27
C ILE A 113 0.30 0.68 -17.05
N ILE A 114 -0.91 0.75 -16.52
CA ILE A 114 -2.12 0.30 -17.23
C ILE A 114 -2.40 1.20 -18.43
N ASN A 115 -2.30 2.53 -18.30
CA ASN A 115 -2.58 3.45 -19.39
C ASN A 115 -1.46 3.44 -20.45
N LEU A 116 -0.19 3.18 -20.08
CA LEU A 116 0.91 2.95 -21.03
C LEU A 116 0.81 1.57 -21.70
N SER A 117 0.37 0.53 -20.99
CA SER A 117 0.21 -0.81 -21.57
C SER A 117 -1.08 -0.96 -22.41
N VAL A 118 -2.14 -0.21 -22.09
CA VAL A 118 -3.48 -0.36 -22.70
C VAL A 118 -3.87 0.84 -23.57
N GLY A 119 -3.28 2.02 -23.38
CA GLY A 119 -3.61 3.28 -24.06
C GLY A 119 -3.28 3.36 -25.56
N GLY A 120 -3.04 2.22 -26.21
CA GLY A 120 -2.87 2.14 -27.66
C GLY A 120 -3.37 0.86 -28.34
N LYS A 121 -3.81 -0.18 -27.61
CA LYS A 121 -4.26 -1.45 -28.24
C LYS A 121 -5.43 -2.10 -27.51
N LYS A 122 -6.51 -2.38 -28.25
CA LYS A 122 -7.58 -3.31 -27.88
C LYS A 122 -6.98 -4.70 -27.67
N ILE A 123 -6.76 -5.12 -26.42
CA ILE A 123 -6.28 -6.48 -26.13
C ILE A 123 -7.49 -7.43 -26.12
N LYS A 124 -7.55 -8.28 -27.15
CA LYS A 124 -8.67 -9.22 -27.43
C LYS A 124 -8.45 -10.63 -26.88
N LYS A 125 -7.34 -10.94 -26.21
CA LYS A 125 -7.07 -12.24 -25.58
C LYS A 125 -5.89 -12.14 -24.61
N LEU A 126 -6.03 -12.76 -23.44
CA LEU A 126 -4.91 -13.16 -22.58
C LEU A 126 -4.75 -14.67 -22.73
N SER A 127 -3.56 -15.08 -23.20
CA SER A 127 -3.10 -16.46 -23.16
C SER A 127 -2.72 -16.77 -21.73
N ILE A 128 -3.58 -17.51 -21.04
CA ILE A 128 -3.16 -18.43 -19.98
C ILE A 128 -3.03 -19.80 -20.65
#